data_AF-A0A269THM7-F1
#
_entry.id   AF-A0A269THM7-F1
#
_cell.length_a   1.000
_cell.length_b   1.000
_cell.length_c   1.000
_cell.angle_alpha   90.00
_cell.angle_beta   90.00
_cell.angle_gamma   90.00
#
_symmetry.space_group_name_H-M   'P 1'
#
loop_
_entity.id
_entity.type
_entity.pdbx_description
1 polymer ?
#
loop_
_entity_poly.entity_id
_entity_poly.type
_entity_poly.pdbx_seq_one_letter_code
_entity_poly.pdbx_strand_id
1 'polypeptide(L)'
;MKRKYFLFSVTSLSIGFLITAVACSTETPKNPEPVPPRNLPYPAKPIEKSPPFPEIKKPWLEWYKQDSRIFEMLTNNDKPYLKLSTWNYKYFTFSDFYWLFPTYLVGKKFPNKSQIYHNAKNPGWFIRDWVHSPESKNNESYSKRFSLKHNWKYGKWLDETSIVWPGFDPELMVWDFSDQKSYPDYLKTISLLKNENDLKKSLRLDDEDQNKYINYFKRIHSDNWYVNNPKITISDEELLKKYMPWSDNFNFESIKSKLDFNNYDYLFAKDLYAFPYNFEGDDWNRGINIMNYDVEPESKTLKLNLAVEFDKSCNGNYCIDYSYKRGWNRLNSLLIPIKKNSIQSFNMNDWNLEIVTYR
;
A
#
# COMPACT_ATOMS: atom_id res chain seq x y z
N MET A 1 -2.35 49.33 -33.12
CA MET A 1 -3.53 49.04 -32.26
C MET A 1 -3.03 48.69 -30.86
N LYS A 2 -3.39 49.49 -29.85
CA LYS A 2 -2.99 49.31 -28.43
C LYS A 2 -4.22 48.92 -27.61
N ARG A 3 -4.23 47.76 -26.95
CA ARG A 3 -5.10 47.41 -25.78
C ARG A 3 -4.33 46.39 -24.93
N LYS A 4 -3.73 46.81 -23.81
CA LYS A 4 -4.28 46.98 -22.44
C LYS A 4 -4.31 45.65 -21.68
N TYR A 5 -3.28 45.45 -20.85
CA TYR A 5 -3.19 44.44 -19.79
C TYR A 5 -4.03 44.88 -18.59
N PHE A 6 -4.82 43.97 -18.03
CA PHE A 6 -5.50 44.14 -16.75
C PHE A 6 -4.63 43.50 -15.65
N LEU A 7 -4.00 44.33 -14.81
CA LEU A 7 -3.43 43.88 -13.54
C LEU A 7 -4.51 43.97 -12.47
N PHE A 8 -4.80 42.85 -11.80
CA PHE A 8 -5.48 42.90 -10.51
C PHE A 8 -4.44 42.98 -9.39
N SER A 9 -4.42 44.13 -8.73
CA SER A 9 -3.84 44.36 -7.42
C SER A 9 -4.77 43.78 -6.36
N VAL A 10 -4.28 42.88 -5.52
CA VAL A 10 -4.96 42.50 -4.27
C VAL A 10 -4.14 43.06 -3.12
N THR A 11 -4.68 44.13 -2.54
CA THR A 11 -4.20 44.79 -1.34
C THR A 11 -4.36 43.89 -0.12
N SER A 12 -3.31 43.93 0.70
CA SER A 12 -3.18 43.45 2.07
C SER A 12 -4.42 43.67 2.96
N LEU A 13 -4.83 42.62 3.69
CA LEU A 13 -5.49 42.76 4.99
C LEU A 13 -4.63 42.12 6.07
N SER A 14 -3.90 42.98 6.77
CA SER A 14 -3.26 42.74 8.05
C SER A 14 -4.34 42.61 9.13
N ILE A 15 -4.49 41.44 9.74
CA ILE A 15 -5.29 41.27 10.96
C ILE A 15 -4.35 41.01 12.14
N GLY A 16 -4.31 42.04 12.99
CA GLY A 16 -3.96 42.10 14.41
C GLY A 16 -3.45 40.84 15.11
N PHE A 17 -2.23 40.99 15.62
CA PHE A 17 -1.75 40.34 16.83
C PHE A 17 -2.74 40.51 17.99
N LEU A 18 -3.16 39.39 18.60
CA LEU A 18 -3.75 39.36 19.93
C LEU A 18 -2.88 38.42 20.77
N ILE A 19 -1.88 39.02 21.41
CA ILE A 19 -1.04 38.36 22.42
C ILE A 19 -1.88 38.31 23.70
N THR A 20 -2.40 37.13 24.02
CA THR A 20 -2.87 36.83 25.38
C THR A 20 -1.72 36.16 26.12
N ALA A 21 -1.18 36.88 27.11
CA ALA A 21 -0.25 36.34 28.08
C ALA A 21 -1.03 35.34 28.96
N VAL A 22 -0.70 34.05 28.85
CA VAL A 22 -1.08 33.05 29.84
C VAL A 22 0.10 32.88 30.78
N ALA A 23 -0.12 33.20 32.04
CA ALA A 23 0.82 33.03 33.12
C ALA A 23 1.16 31.54 33.30
N CYS A 24 2.46 31.25 33.44
CA CYS A 24 2.98 29.96 33.82
C CYS A 24 2.42 29.52 35.19
N SER A 25 1.70 28.40 35.20
CA SER A 25 1.58 27.56 36.40
C SER A 25 2.65 26.47 36.30
N THR A 26 3.63 26.53 37.19
CA THR A 26 4.62 25.48 37.40
C THR A 26 4.07 24.47 38.39
N GLU A 27 3.26 23.53 37.91
CA GLU A 27 2.99 22.28 38.62
C GLU A 27 3.39 21.12 37.71
N THR A 28 4.42 20.38 38.14
CA THR A 28 4.85 19.13 37.52
C THR A 28 3.83 18.05 37.86
N PRO A 29 3.15 17.43 36.86
CA PRO A 29 2.27 16.31 37.16
C PRO A 29 3.13 15.12 37.60
N LYS A 30 2.90 14.65 38.84
CA LYS A 30 3.45 13.38 39.32
C LYS A 30 2.94 12.25 38.42
N ASN A 31 3.86 11.46 37.88
CA ASN A 31 3.55 10.19 37.24
C ASN A 31 2.70 9.33 38.21
N PRO A 32 1.54 8.81 37.79
CA PRO A 32 0.85 7.80 38.59
C PRO A 32 1.72 6.54 38.67
N GLU A 33 1.86 5.99 39.88
CA GLU A 33 2.52 4.72 40.10
C GLU A 33 1.81 3.59 39.31
N PRO A 34 2.55 2.64 38.74
CA PRO A 34 1.96 1.49 38.08
C PRO A 34 1.22 0.63 39.10
N VAL A 35 -0.09 0.44 38.87
CA VAL A 35 -0.93 -0.45 39.67
C VAL A 35 -0.43 -1.89 39.48
N PRO A 36 -0.01 -2.60 40.53
CA PRO A 36 0.40 -3.99 40.42
C PRO A 36 -0.80 -4.86 40.01
N PRO A 37 -0.58 -5.90 39.18
CA PRO A 37 -1.66 -6.77 38.72
C PRO A 37 -2.35 -7.45 39.89
N ARG A 38 -3.68 -7.36 39.90
CA ARG A 38 -4.55 -7.96 40.89
C ARG A 38 -4.48 -9.48 40.75
N ASN A 39 -3.89 -10.16 41.74
CA ASN A 39 -3.97 -11.61 41.87
C ASN A 39 -5.43 -12.01 42.11
N LEU A 40 -6.11 -12.48 41.06
CA LEU A 40 -7.40 -13.14 41.18
C LEU A 40 -7.18 -14.64 41.46
N PRO A 41 -7.84 -15.21 42.49
CA PRO A 41 -7.75 -16.64 42.75
C PRO A 41 -8.45 -17.42 41.63
N TYR A 42 -7.79 -18.45 41.12
CA TYR A 42 -8.39 -19.41 40.19
C TYR A 42 -9.53 -20.16 40.88
N PRO A 43 -10.78 -20.09 40.40
CA PRO A 43 -11.80 -21.04 40.83
C PRO A 43 -11.53 -22.41 40.20
N ALA A 44 -11.63 -23.46 41.01
CA ALA A 44 -11.54 -24.84 40.57
C ALA A 44 -12.61 -25.13 39.51
N LYS A 45 -12.20 -25.73 38.38
CA LYS A 45 -13.12 -26.11 37.29
C LYS A 45 -14.10 -27.20 37.76
N PRO A 46 -15.42 -27.00 37.62
CA PRO A 46 -16.36 -28.11 37.57
C PRO A 46 -16.12 -28.94 36.30
N ILE A 47 -16.21 -30.26 36.41
CA ILE A 47 -16.17 -31.17 35.26
C ILE A 47 -17.50 -31.01 34.50
N GLU A 48 -17.47 -30.19 33.45
CA GLU A 48 -18.61 -29.97 32.57
C GLU A 48 -18.68 -31.11 31.55
N LYS A 49 -19.82 -31.79 31.47
CA LYS A 49 -20.09 -32.81 30.45
C LYS A 49 -19.92 -32.17 29.08
N SER A 50 -19.22 -32.86 28.18
CA SER A 50 -18.94 -32.38 26.82
C SER A 50 -20.23 -31.88 26.16
N PRO A 51 -20.28 -30.61 25.74
CA PRO A 51 -21.42 -30.11 24.99
C PRO A 51 -21.56 -30.91 23.69
N PRO A 52 -22.79 -31.08 23.17
CA PRO A 52 -22.97 -31.63 21.83
C PRO A 52 -22.08 -30.86 20.85
N PHE A 53 -21.48 -31.59 19.89
CA PHE A 53 -20.56 -31.03 18.90
C PHE A 53 -21.11 -29.68 18.40
N PRO A 54 -20.34 -28.59 18.54
CA PRO A 54 -20.79 -27.30 18.02
C PRO A 54 -21.05 -27.47 16.53
N GLU A 55 -22.17 -26.93 16.06
CA GLU A 55 -22.39 -26.66 14.65
C GLU A 55 -21.07 -26.08 14.11
N ILE A 56 -20.46 -26.79 13.16
CA ILE A 56 -19.22 -26.35 12.53
C ILE A 56 -19.59 -25.11 11.71
N LYS A 57 -19.58 -23.93 12.34
CA LYS A 57 -19.46 -22.65 11.65
C LYS A 57 -18.15 -22.74 10.89
N LYS A 58 -18.22 -23.00 9.59
CA LYS A 58 -17.09 -23.16 8.67
C LYS A 58 -16.07 -22.02 8.87
N PRO A 59 -14.99 -22.18 9.68
CA PRO A 59 -14.12 -21.07 10.05
C PRO A 59 -13.37 -20.52 8.82
N TRP A 60 -13.14 -21.39 7.83
CA TRP A 60 -12.50 -21.03 6.57
C TRP A 60 -13.28 -20.01 5.73
N LEU A 61 -14.60 -19.86 5.92
CA LEU A 61 -15.35 -18.79 5.23
C LEU A 61 -14.97 -17.39 5.73
N GLU A 62 -14.44 -17.26 6.95
CA GLU A 62 -14.05 -15.96 7.50
C GLU A 62 -12.70 -15.46 6.95
N TRP A 63 -11.79 -16.36 6.57
CA TRP A 63 -10.48 -16.03 6.00
C TRP A 63 -10.54 -15.38 4.60
N TYR A 64 -11.68 -15.50 3.92
CA TYR A 64 -11.95 -14.85 2.62
C TYR A 64 -12.54 -13.45 2.75
N LYS A 65 -12.85 -12.97 3.97
CA LYS A 65 -13.43 -11.64 4.14
C LYS A 65 -12.40 -10.58 3.75
N GLN A 66 -12.85 -9.61 2.97
CA GLN A 66 -12.10 -8.39 2.72
C GLN A 66 -12.12 -7.55 4.00
N ASP A 67 -10.96 -7.08 4.41
CA ASP A 67 -10.85 -6.20 5.59
C ASP A 67 -9.58 -5.36 5.52
N SER A 68 -9.56 -4.28 6.29
CA SER A 68 -8.53 -3.25 6.29
C SER A 68 -8.34 -2.67 7.69
N ARG A 69 -7.09 -2.40 8.05
CA ARG A 69 -6.68 -2.01 9.41
C ARG A 69 -5.52 -1.02 9.40
N ILE A 70 -5.47 -0.21 10.45
CA ILE A 70 -4.44 0.79 10.71
C ILE A 70 -3.69 0.37 11.98
N PHE A 71 -2.36 0.36 11.94
CA PHE A 71 -1.52 0.01 13.08
C PHE A 71 -0.49 1.10 13.35
N GLU A 72 -0.40 1.51 14.62
CA GLU A 72 0.71 2.31 15.13
C GLU A 72 1.84 1.36 15.50
N MET A 73 2.98 1.48 14.83
CA MET A 73 4.08 0.54 14.88
C MET A 73 5.35 1.21 15.40
N LEU A 74 6.24 0.40 15.98
CA LEU A 74 7.60 0.80 16.32
C LEU A 74 8.59 -0.07 15.54
N THR A 75 9.70 0.53 15.12
CA THR A 75 10.86 -0.20 14.62
C THR A 75 11.63 -0.86 15.77
N ASN A 76 12.67 -1.64 15.46
CA ASN A 76 13.51 -2.28 16.48
C ASN A 76 14.32 -1.28 17.33
N ASN A 77 14.42 -0.03 16.88
CA ASN A 77 15.04 1.08 17.59
C ASN A 77 14.01 2.15 18.00
N ASP A 78 12.78 1.71 18.27
CA ASP A 78 11.69 2.52 18.84
C ASP A 78 11.29 3.75 18.01
N LYS A 79 11.57 3.76 16.70
CA LYS A 79 11.09 4.81 15.80
C LYS A 79 9.65 4.50 15.37
N PRO A 80 8.71 5.46 15.49
CA PRO A 80 7.32 5.22 15.15
C PRO A 80 7.08 5.24 13.64
N TYR A 81 6.10 4.47 13.18
CA TYR A 81 5.51 4.59 11.85
C TYR A 81 4.05 4.10 11.88
N LEU A 82 3.24 4.54 10.92
CA LEU A 82 1.88 4.02 10.74
C LEU A 82 1.88 2.99 9.62
N LYS A 83 1.22 1.86 9.84
CA LYS A 83 1.01 0.80 8.84
C LYS A 83 -0.46 0.72 8.47
N LEU A 84 -0.72 0.81 7.17
CA LEU A 84 -2.02 0.54 6.57
C LEU A 84 -1.95 -0.87 5.98
N SER A 85 -2.83 -1.77 6.43
CA SER A 85 -2.89 -3.14 5.93
C SER A 85 -4.26 -3.41 5.33
N THR A 86 -4.30 -3.96 4.12
CA THR A 86 -5.52 -4.45 3.48
C THR A 86 -5.40 -5.93 3.18
N TRP A 87 -6.52 -6.65 3.19
CA TRP A 87 -6.58 -8.07 2.86
C TRP A 87 -7.71 -8.35 1.86
N ASN A 88 -7.44 -9.19 0.86
CA ASN A 88 -8.35 -9.52 -0.24
C ASN A 88 -8.82 -8.30 -1.08
N TYR A 89 -8.12 -7.18 -1.00
CA TYR A 89 -8.33 -5.98 -1.83
C TYR A 89 -7.34 -5.91 -3.00
N LYS A 90 -7.16 -7.03 -3.72
CA LYS A 90 -6.14 -7.20 -4.78
C LYS A 90 -6.24 -6.28 -6.00
N TYR A 91 -7.31 -5.50 -6.10
CA TYR A 91 -7.51 -4.52 -7.18
C TYR A 91 -7.45 -3.07 -6.65
N PHE A 92 -7.27 -2.87 -5.35
CA PHE A 92 -7.09 -1.55 -4.78
C PHE A 92 -5.62 -1.23 -4.59
N THR A 93 -5.29 0.08 -4.58
CA THR A 93 -3.93 0.56 -4.42
C THR A 93 -3.86 2.04 -4.04
N PHE A 94 -2.76 2.49 -3.45
CA PHE A 94 -2.50 3.91 -3.22
C PHE A 94 -1.60 4.54 -4.29
N SER A 95 -0.81 3.74 -4.98
CA SER A 95 0.07 4.11 -6.09
C SER A 95 -0.46 3.54 -7.41
N ASP A 96 0.10 3.95 -8.54
CA ASP A 96 -0.22 3.27 -9.80
C ASP A 96 0.44 1.88 -9.88
N PHE A 97 1.35 1.49 -8.97
CA PHE A 97 2.16 0.27 -9.08
C PHE A 97 2.03 -0.70 -7.89
N TYR A 98 2.54 -1.94 -7.99
CA TYR A 98 2.76 -2.81 -6.82
C TYR A 98 4.25 -2.92 -6.54
N TRP A 99 4.69 -2.54 -5.34
CA TRP A 99 6.11 -2.63 -4.99
C TRP A 99 6.48 -4.08 -4.64
N LEU A 100 7.33 -4.69 -5.47
CA LEU A 100 7.72 -6.09 -5.36
C LEU A 100 8.90 -6.31 -4.41
N PHE A 101 8.85 -7.44 -3.71
CA PHE A 101 9.88 -7.84 -2.76
C PHE A 101 10.94 -8.76 -3.37
N PRO A 102 12.23 -8.59 -3.01
CA PRO A 102 13.36 -9.35 -3.57
C PRO A 102 13.19 -10.86 -3.60
N THR A 103 12.67 -11.45 -2.53
CA THR A 103 12.53 -12.90 -2.37
C THR A 103 11.66 -13.54 -3.44
N TYR A 104 10.80 -12.76 -4.10
CA TYR A 104 9.98 -13.23 -5.21
C TYR A 104 10.75 -13.27 -6.53
N LEU A 105 11.66 -12.33 -6.72
CA LEU A 105 12.30 -12.10 -8.02
C LEU A 105 13.46 -13.07 -8.28
N VAL A 106 14.03 -13.66 -7.22
CA VAL A 106 15.14 -14.62 -7.33
C VAL A 106 14.73 -15.85 -8.16
N GLY A 107 15.51 -16.14 -9.19
CA GLY A 107 15.33 -17.29 -10.09
C GLY A 107 14.17 -17.13 -11.09
N LYS A 108 13.55 -15.95 -11.18
CA LYS A 108 12.47 -15.68 -12.13
C LYS A 108 13.01 -15.09 -13.43
N LYS A 109 12.24 -15.27 -14.50
CA LYS A 109 12.50 -14.64 -15.80
C LYS A 109 11.56 -13.45 -15.96
N PHE A 110 12.10 -12.34 -16.44
CA PHE A 110 11.34 -11.13 -16.72
C PHE A 110 11.48 -10.77 -18.20
N PRO A 111 10.47 -10.14 -18.80
CA PRO A 111 10.57 -9.72 -20.19
C PRO A 111 11.74 -8.76 -20.36
N ASN A 112 12.55 -8.99 -21.40
CA ASN A 112 13.55 -8.00 -21.81
C ASN A 112 12.81 -6.78 -22.38
N LYS A 113 12.81 -5.66 -21.64
CA LYS A 113 12.09 -4.42 -22.03
C LYS A 113 12.45 -3.93 -23.43
N SER A 114 13.71 -4.09 -23.85
CA SER A 114 14.17 -3.70 -25.19
C SER A 114 13.62 -4.58 -26.33
N GLN A 115 13.01 -5.71 -25.97
CA GLN A 115 12.45 -6.70 -26.88
C GLN A 115 10.92 -6.82 -26.72
N ILE A 116 10.30 -5.83 -26.06
CA ILE A 116 8.85 -5.65 -26.01
C ILE A 116 8.49 -4.79 -27.24
N TYR A 117 7.78 -5.37 -28.21
CA TYR A 117 7.35 -4.63 -29.42
C TYR A 117 5.85 -4.79 -29.70
N HIS A 118 5.24 -3.69 -30.14
CA HIS A 118 3.83 -3.61 -30.50
C HIS A 118 3.64 -4.04 -31.94
N ASN A 119 2.79 -5.03 -32.19
CA ASN A 119 2.39 -5.36 -33.54
C ASN A 119 1.11 -4.59 -33.90
N ALA A 120 1.23 -3.53 -34.70
CA ALA A 120 0.08 -2.76 -35.16
C ALA A 120 -0.93 -3.58 -36.01
N LYS A 121 -0.52 -4.73 -36.55
CA LYS A 121 -1.38 -5.61 -37.38
C LYS A 121 -2.12 -6.68 -36.56
N ASN A 122 -1.57 -7.07 -35.41
CA ASN A 122 -2.19 -8.00 -34.46
C ASN A 122 -2.13 -7.34 -33.08
N PRO A 123 -3.21 -6.70 -32.60
CA PRO A 123 -3.18 -5.92 -31.37
C PRO A 123 -2.67 -6.78 -30.22
N GLY A 124 -1.42 -6.54 -29.82
CA GLY A 124 -0.68 -7.39 -28.90
C GLY A 124 0.81 -7.05 -28.91
N TRP A 125 1.39 -7.10 -27.71
CA TRP A 125 2.84 -7.00 -27.53
C TRP A 125 3.46 -8.38 -27.50
N PHE A 126 4.61 -8.50 -28.15
CA PHE A 126 5.39 -9.72 -28.18
C PHE A 126 6.68 -9.51 -27.39
N ILE A 127 7.05 -10.51 -26.60
CA ILE A 127 8.32 -10.54 -25.87
C ILE A 127 9.22 -11.50 -26.64
N ARG A 128 10.27 -10.97 -27.27
CA ARG A 128 11.21 -11.83 -28.02
C ARG A 128 12.13 -12.63 -27.10
N ASP A 129 12.43 -12.07 -25.93
CA ASP A 129 13.49 -12.56 -25.06
C ASP A 129 13.19 -12.31 -23.58
N TRP A 130 13.72 -13.19 -22.75
CA TRP A 130 13.51 -13.22 -21.31
C TRP A 130 14.85 -13.11 -20.59
N VAL A 131 14.99 -12.07 -19.77
CA VAL A 131 16.17 -11.91 -18.91
C VAL A 131 15.96 -12.71 -17.64
N HIS A 132 16.95 -13.51 -17.26
CA HIS A 132 16.93 -14.17 -15.95
C HIS A 132 17.33 -13.14 -14.91
N SER A 133 16.58 -13.10 -13.81
CA SER A 133 17.04 -12.44 -12.60
C SER A 133 18.43 -13.04 -12.26
N PRO A 134 19.51 -12.25 -12.10
CA PRO A 134 20.78 -12.80 -11.63
C PRO A 134 20.56 -13.64 -10.36
N GLU A 135 21.16 -14.83 -10.30
CA GLU A 135 21.11 -15.73 -9.12
C GLU A 135 21.77 -15.12 -7.86
N SER A 136 22.33 -13.91 -7.97
CA SER A 136 23.01 -13.25 -6.88
C SER A 136 22.05 -12.87 -5.77
N LYS A 137 22.39 -13.31 -4.55
CA LYS A 137 21.69 -13.03 -3.28
C LYS A 137 21.76 -11.55 -2.85
N ASN A 138 22.13 -10.61 -3.73
CA ASN A 138 22.17 -9.20 -3.39
C ASN A 138 20.74 -8.64 -3.38
N ASN A 139 20.11 -8.73 -2.19
CA ASN A 139 18.75 -8.28 -1.90
C ASN A 139 18.46 -6.84 -2.35
N GLU A 140 19.48 -5.96 -2.39
CA GLU A 140 19.34 -4.57 -2.82
C GLU A 140 18.93 -4.39 -4.29
N SER A 141 19.31 -5.30 -5.19
CA SER A 141 19.04 -5.11 -6.64
C SER A 141 17.57 -5.28 -7.02
N TYR A 142 16.79 -5.92 -6.14
CA TYR A 142 15.40 -6.27 -6.38
C TYR A 142 14.41 -5.46 -5.55
N SER A 143 14.89 -4.72 -4.54
CA SER A 143 14.03 -3.94 -3.65
C SER A 143 13.54 -2.64 -4.28
N LYS A 144 14.02 -2.27 -5.46
CA LYS A 144 13.62 -1.09 -6.23
C LYS A 144 12.78 -1.44 -7.46
N ARG A 145 11.94 -2.47 -7.32
CA ARG A 145 11.16 -3.05 -8.41
C ARG A 145 9.67 -2.94 -8.15
N PHE A 146 8.89 -2.79 -9.21
CA PHE A 146 7.44 -2.80 -9.13
C PHE A 146 6.81 -3.64 -10.24
N SER A 147 5.56 -4.05 -10.08
CA SER A 147 4.75 -4.61 -11.15
C SER A 147 3.58 -3.72 -11.56
N LEU A 148 3.12 -3.97 -12.78
CA LEU A 148 1.90 -3.39 -13.31
C LEU A 148 0.69 -4.20 -12.86
N LYS A 149 -0.37 -3.49 -12.56
CA LYS A 149 -1.68 -4.02 -12.22
C LYS A 149 -2.43 -4.46 -13.48
N HIS A 150 -2.97 -5.68 -13.45
CA HIS A 150 -3.84 -6.20 -14.49
C HIS A 150 -4.99 -5.22 -14.79
N ASN A 151 -5.29 -4.97 -16.07
CA ASN A 151 -6.31 -4.04 -16.60
C ASN A 151 -6.24 -2.58 -16.13
N TRP A 152 -5.21 -2.17 -15.39
CA TRP A 152 -5.01 -0.78 -15.00
C TRP A 152 -4.52 0.04 -16.19
N LYS A 153 -4.97 1.30 -16.27
CA LYS A 153 -4.55 2.22 -17.33
C LYS A 153 -3.48 3.20 -16.83
N TYR A 154 -2.35 3.19 -17.50
CA TYR A 154 -1.10 3.87 -17.18
C TYR A 154 -0.76 5.02 -18.15
N GLY A 155 -1.63 5.34 -19.12
CA GLY A 155 -1.40 6.36 -20.15
C GLY A 155 -0.65 5.81 -21.37
N LYS A 156 -0.56 6.58 -22.47
CA LYS A 156 -0.15 6.11 -23.82
C LYS A 156 1.03 5.11 -23.85
N TRP A 157 2.12 5.41 -23.15
CA TRP A 157 3.32 4.57 -23.20
C TRP A 157 3.13 3.18 -22.57
N LEU A 158 2.29 3.03 -21.54
CA LEU A 158 2.06 1.76 -20.84
C LEU A 158 0.67 1.15 -21.12
N ASP A 159 -0.34 1.96 -21.46
CA ASP A 159 -1.65 1.51 -21.94
C ASP A 159 -1.54 0.75 -23.25
N GLU A 160 -0.65 1.25 -24.13
CA GLU A 160 -0.31 0.52 -25.33
C GLU A 160 0.29 -0.83 -24.93
N THR A 161 1.19 -0.91 -23.93
CA THR A 161 1.88 -2.14 -23.46
C THR A 161 1.05 -3.18 -22.72
N SER A 162 -0.28 -3.04 -22.63
CA SER A 162 -1.13 -4.09 -22.05
C SER A 162 -0.96 -5.40 -22.84
N ILE A 163 -0.15 -6.32 -22.29
CA ILE A 163 0.16 -7.59 -22.92
C ILE A 163 -1.07 -8.47 -22.74
N VAL A 164 -1.94 -8.51 -23.75
CA VAL A 164 -2.99 -9.52 -23.86
C VAL A 164 -2.32 -10.83 -24.27
N TRP A 165 -1.68 -11.51 -23.32
CA TRP A 165 -1.23 -12.89 -23.53
C TRP A 165 -2.10 -13.82 -22.70
N PRO A 166 -2.79 -14.81 -23.31
CA PRO A 166 -3.57 -15.78 -22.56
C PRO A 166 -2.63 -16.60 -21.67
N GLY A 167 -2.68 -16.33 -20.37
CA GLY A 167 -1.87 -17.02 -19.35
C GLY A 167 -0.66 -16.26 -18.83
N PHE A 168 -0.39 -15.04 -19.31
CA PHE A 168 0.61 -14.18 -18.69
C PHE A 168 -0.03 -13.32 -17.61
N ASP A 169 0.56 -13.35 -16.43
CA ASP A 169 0.14 -12.55 -15.28
C ASP A 169 0.86 -11.18 -15.39
N PRO A 170 0.17 -10.07 -15.69
CA PRO A 170 0.78 -8.75 -15.84
C PRO A 170 1.55 -8.31 -14.61
N GLU A 171 1.21 -8.91 -13.48
CA GLU A 171 1.82 -8.68 -12.21
C GLU A 171 3.24 -9.31 -12.12
N LEU A 172 3.66 -10.07 -13.16
CA LEU A 172 5.03 -10.52 -13.45
C LEU A 172 5.81 -9.57 -14.36
N MET A 173 5.21 -8.47 -14.82
CA MET A 173 5.94 -7.42 -15.54
C MET A 173 6.70 -6.57 -14.55
N VAL A 174 7.98 -6.87 -14.39
CA VAL A 174 8.82 -6.23 -13.38
C VAL A 174 9.56 -5.03 -13.96
N TRP A 175 9.33 -3.87 -13.38
CA TRP A 175 9.90 -2.59 -13.77
C TRP A 175 10.79 -2.03 -12.68
N ASP A 176 11.60 -1.04 -13.04
CA ASP A 176 12.51 -0.35 -12.12
C ASP A 176 11.85 0.94 -11.64
N PHE A 177 12.09 1.36 -10.41
CA PHE A 177 11.57 2.64 -9.90
C PHE A 177 11.83 3.84 -10.83
N SER A 178 12.93 3.84 -11.60
CA SER A 178 13.23 4.85 -12.63
C SER A 178 12.14 5.00 -13.69
N ASP A 179 11.38 3.94 -13.97
CA ASP A 179 10.28 3.94 -14.95
C ASP A 179 9.05 4.72 -14.48
N GLN A 180 9.00 5.11 -13.19
CA GLN A 180 7.93 5.95 -12.65
C GLN A 180 8.17 7.46 -12.89
N LYS A 181 9.27 7.86 -13.53
CA LYS A 181 9.70 9.27 -13.62
C LYS A 181 8.64 10.21 -14.21
N SER A 182 7.85 9.74 -15.17
CA SER A 182 6.79 10.52 -15.82
C SER A 182 5.48 10.60 -15.03
N TYR A 183 5.35 9.84 -13.93
CA TYR A 183 4.14 9.81 -13.13
C TYR A 183 4.12 10.96 -12.12
N PRO A 184 2.92 11.46 -11.75
CA PRO A 184 2.78 12.37 -10.63
C PRO A 184 3.36 11.78 -9.33
N ASP A 185 4.06 12.58 -8.53
CA ASP A 185 4.74 12.09 -7.32
C ASP A 185 3.79 11.40 -6.33
N TYR A 186 2.55 11.89 -6.19
CA TYR A 186 1.55 11.27 -5.32
C TYR A 186 1.07 9.89 -5.80
N LEU A 187 1.32 9.51 -7.06
CA LEU A 187 1.01 8.18 -7.62
C LEU A 187 2.22 7.25 -7.66
N LYS A 188 3.41 7.75 -7.32
CA LYS A 188 4.62 6.93 -7.19
C LYS A 188 4.57 6.07 -5.93
N THR A 189 5.40 5.03 -5.92
CA THR A 189 5.53 4.07 -4.81
C THR A 189 5.92 4.73 -3.50
N ILE A 190 6.68 5.83 -3.53
CA ILE A 190 6.99 6.64 -2.34
C ILE A 190 6.67 8.10 -2.65
N SER A 191 5.91 8.75 -1.77
CA SER A 191 5.59 10.19 -1.89
C SER A 191 5.69 10.92 -0.56
N LEU A 192 5.79 12.25 -0.59
CA LEU A 192 5.76 13.10 0.59
C LEU A 192 4.35 13.63 0.86
N LEU A 193 3.94 13.63 2.13
CA LEU A 193 2.71 14.23 2.63
C LEU A 193 3.05 15.34 3.62
N LYS A 194 2.60 16.57 3.37
CA LYS A 194 2.85 17.72 4.25
C LYS A 194 1.60 18.20 4.98
N ASN A 195 0.43 17.75 4.55
CA ASN A 195 -0.85 18.22 5.08
C ASN A 195 -1.99 17.24 4.71
N GLU A 196 -3.19 17.57 5.16
CA GLU A 196 -4.42 16.82 4.89
C GLU A 196 -4.77 16.71 3.40
N ASN A 197 -4.49 17.72 2.59
CA ASN A 197 -4.79 17.67 1.15
C ASN A 197 -3.85 16.69 0.44
N ASP A 198 -2.56 16.68 0.80
CA ASP A 198 -1.61 15.69 0.28
C ASP A 198 -2.03 14.27 0.67
N LEU A 199 -2.55 14.09 1.89
CA LEU A 199 -3.11 12.83 2.35
C LEU A 199 -4.34 12.43 1.53
N LYS A 200 -5.35 13.30 1.36
CA LYS A 200 -6.55 13.01 0.54
C LYS A 200 -6.17 12.57 -0.87
N LYS A 201 -5.23 13.30 -1.48
CA LYS A 201 -4.74 13.01 -2.82
C LYS A 201 -3.98 11.68 -2.89
N SER A 202 -3.13 11.39 -1.91
CA SER A 202 -2.39 10.12 -1.87
C SER A 202 -3.24 8.91 -1.46
N LEU A 203 -4.36 9.15 -0.79
CA LEU A 203 -5.43 8.15 -0.56
C LEU A 203 -6.39 8.06 -1.76
N ARG A 204 -6.16 8.87 -2.81
CA ARG A 204 -6.89 8.84 -4.09
C ARG A 204 -8.38 9.13 -3.93
N LEU A 205 -8.71 10.07 -3.05
CA LEU A 205 -10.08 10.42 -2.67
C LEU A 205 -10.65 11.59 -3.49
N ASP A 206 -9.89 12.15 -4.43
CA ASP A 206 -10.37 13.16 -5.36
C ASP A 206 -11.16 12.55 -6.52
N ASP A 207 -11.99 13.39 -7.15
CA ASP A 207 -12.92 12.96 -8.21
C ASP A 207 -12.21 12.35 -9.43
N GLU A 208 -11.01 12.82 -9.77
CA GLU A 208 -10.26 12.31 -10.93
C GLU A 208 -9.85 10.85 -10.69
N ASP A 209 -9.25 10.58 -9.54
CA ASP A 209 -8.82 9.24 -9.15
C ASP A 209 -10.01 8.30 -8.89
N GLN A 210 -11.10 8.79 -8.26
CA GLN A 210 -12.31 7.98 -8.07
C GLN A 210 -12.92 7.55 -9.42
N ASN A 211 -12.97 8.46 -10.40
CA ASN A 211 -13.42 8.13 -11.75
C ASN A 211 -12.48 7.12 -12.45
N LYS A 212 -11.15 7.23 -12.23
CA LYS A 212 -10.18 6.25 -12.72
C LYS A 212 -10.46 4.86 -12.15
N TYR A 213 -10.75 4.77 -10.85
CA TYR A 213 -11.11 3.52 -10.18
C TYR A 213 -12.41 2.90 -10.68
N ILE A 214 -13.47 3.67 -10.80
CA ILE A 214 -14.76 3.17 -11.31
C ILE A 214 -14.56 2.54 -12.69
N ASN A 215 -13.87 3.24 -13.58
CA ASN A 215 -13.56 2.72 -14.92
C ASN A 215 -12.68 1.47 -14.88
N TYR A 216 -11.74 1.40 -13.93
CA TYR A 216 -10.91 0.23 -13.72
C TYR A 216 -11.70 -0.99 -13.23
N PHE A 217 -12.53 -0.80 -12.20
CA PHE A 217 -13.35 -1.87 -11.63
C PHE A 217 -14.39 -2.39 -12.62
N LYS A 218 -14.95 -1.53 -13.49
CA LYS A 218 -15.78 -1.98 -14.63
C LYS A 218 -15.04 -2.97 -15.52
N ARG A 219 -13.78 -2.70 -15.87
CA ARG A 219 -12.96 -3.60 -16.70
C ARG A 219 -12.69 -4.92 -16.00
N ILE A 220 -12.18 -4.88 -14.77
CA ILE A 220 -11.89 -6.08 -13.98
C ILE A 220 -13.15 -6.91 -13.76
N HIS A 221 -14.28 -6.28 -13.46
CA HIS A 221 -15.54 -6.98 -13.24
C HIS A 221 -16.04 -7.67 -14.51
N SER A 222 -15.87 -7.03 -15.67
CA SER A 222 -16.25 -7.58 -16.97
C SER A 222 -15.30 -8.65 -17.51
N ASP A 223 -14.03 -8.64 -17.07
CA ASP A 223 -12.96 -9.54 -17.52
C ASP A 223 -12.97 -10.90 -16.80
N ASN A 224 -14.12 -11.31 -16.26
CA ASN A 224 -14.26 -12.60 -15.60
C ASN A 224 -14.32 -13.71 -16.66
N TRP A 225 -13.13 -14.09 -17.12
CA TRP A 225 -12.77 -15.09 -18.13
C TRP A 225 -13.35 -16.49 -17.93
N TYR A 226 -13.99 -16.74 -16.78
CA TYR A 226 -14.71 -17.97 -16.50
C TYR A 226 -16.22 -17.77 -16.66
N VAL A 227 -16.73 -18.41 -17.72
CA VAL A 227 -18.12 -18.86 -17.90
C VAL A 227 -19.10 -17.77 -18.37
N ASN A 228 -19.97 -18.20 -19.27
CA ASN A 228 -21.20 -17.61 -19.81
C ASN A 228 -22.12 -16.94 -18.78
N ASN A 229 -21.62 -16.01 -17.98
CA ASN A 229 -22.44 -15.19 -17.12
C ASN A 229 -22.96 -14.01 -17.95
N PRO A 230 -24.27 -13.73 -17.91
CA PRO A 230 -24.79 -12.50 -18.49
C PRO A 230 -24.01 -11.34 -17.89
N LYS A 231 -23.70 -10.29 -18.68
CA LYS A 231 -23.05 -9.07 -18.20
C LYS A 231 -23.86 -8.53 -17.02
N ILE A 232 -23.46 -8.86 -15.79
CA ILE A 232 -24.08 -8.30 -14.60
C ILE A 232 -23.68 -6.84 -14.61
N THR A 233 -24.66 -5.97 -14.83
CA THR A 233 -24.44 -4.53 -14.75
C THR A 233 -24.53 -4.17 -13.28
N ILE A 234 -23.37 -3.98 -12.66
CA ILE A 234 -23.24 -3.52 -11.28
C ILE A 234 -23.13 -1.99 -11.30
N SER A 235 -23.76 -1.32 -10.34
CA SER A 235 -23.68 0.13 -10.19
C SER A 235 -22.27 0.59 -9.77
N ASP A 236 -21.96 1.87 -10.01
CA ASP A 236 -20.65 2.43 -9.63
C ASP A 236 -20.42 2.39 -8.11
N GLU A 237 -21.47 2.60 -7.33
CA GLU A 237 -21.45 2.50 -5.86
C GLU A 237 -21.13 1.08 -5.39
N GLU A 238 -21.78 0.06 -5.98
CA GLU A 238 -21.52 -1.33 -5.64
C GLU A 238 -20.12 -1.78 -6.05
N LEU A 239 -19.59 -1.28 -7.18
CA LEU A 239 -18.20 -1.52 -7.58
C LEU A 239 -17.23 -0.92 -6.56
N LEU A 240 -17.43 0.33 -6.15
CA LEU A 240 -16.61 0.97 -5.13
C LEU A 240 -16.67 0.21 -3.81
N LYS A 241 -17.87 -0.17 -3.34
CA LYS A 241 -18.06 -0.94 -2.11
C LYS A 241 -17.37 -2.32 -2.15
N LYS A 242 -17.33 -2.96 -3.32
CA LYS A 242 -16.72 -4.29 -3.51
C LYS A 242 -15.19 -4.26 -3.57
N TYR A 243 -14.62 -3.20 -4.14
CA TYR A 243 -13.19 -3.19 -4.46
C TYR A 243 -12.38 -2.20 -3.64
N MET A 244 -12.99 -1.19 -3.02
CA MET A 244 -12.29 -0.24 -2.14
C MET A 244 -12.20 -0.75 -0.70
N PRO A 245 -11.10 -0.48 0.01
CA PRO A 245 -10.88 -0.92 1.39
C PRO A 245 -11.56 -0.02 2.43
N TRP A 246 -12.40 0.92 2.00
CA TRP A 246 -12.95 1.93 2.89
C TRP A 246 -14.01 1.34 3.82
N SER A 247 -13.85 1.60 5.11
CA SER A 247 -14.76 1.19 6.17
C SER A 247 -14.81 2.25 7.27
N ASP A 248 -15.67 2.08 8.26
CA ASP A 248 -15.79 3.00 9.40
C ASP A 248 -14.47 3.15 10.18
N ASN A 249 -13.63 2.12 10.18
CA ASN A 249 -12.34 2.09 10.89
C ASN A 249 -11.12 2.19 9.94
N PHE A 250 -11.35 2.28 8.64
CA PHE A 250 -10.33 2.45 7.61
C PHE A 250 -10.82 3.46 6.58
N ASN A 251 -10.67 4.74 6.89
CA ASN A 251 -11.07 5.86 6.04
C ASN A 251 -10.14 7.05 6.29
N PHE A 252 -10.38 8.15 5.56
CA PHE A 252 -9.60 9.38 5.68
C PHE A 252 -9.48 9.87 7.12
N GLU A 253 -10.60 10.00 7.85
CA GLU A 253 -10.60 10.55 9.21
C GLU A 253 -9.87 9.61 10.18
N SER A 254 -10.06 8.30 10.05
CA SER A 254 -9.36 7.31 10.87
C SER A 254 -7.85 7.36 10.66
N ILE A 255 -7.38 7.43 9.41
CA ILE A 255 -5.96 7.54 9.09
C ILE A 255 -5.41 8.88 9.57
N LYS A 256 -6.09 9.99 9.24
CA LYS A 256 -5.72 11.35 9.63
C LYS A 256 -5.58 11.49 11.14
N SER A 257 -6.49 10.91 11.92
CA SER A 257 -6.47 11.00 13.39
C SER A 257 -5.22 10.41 14.03
N LYS A 258 -4.48 9.56 13.30
CA LYS A 258 -3.22 8.94 13.72
C LYS A 258 -1.98 9.71 13.24
N LEU A 259 -2.17 10.82 12.53
CA LEU A 259 -1.09 11.65 11.99
C LEU A 259 -1.09 13.01 12.68
N ASP A 260 0.12 13.55 12.87
CA ASP A 260 0.35 14.87 13.44
C ASP A 260 1.08 15.75 12.44
N PHE A 261 0.31 16.33 11.51
CA PHE A 261 0.83 17.24 10.50
C PHE A 261 1.36 18.57 11.07
N ASN A 262 1.15 18.87 12.36
CA ASN A 262 1.72 20.07 12.97
C ASN A 262 3.21 19.86 13.25
N ASN A 263 3.57 18.67 13.73
CA ASN A 263 4.94 18.34 14.12
C ASN A 263 5.72 17.55 13.06
N TYR A 264 5.04 16.89 12.13
CA TYR A 264 5.67 16.01 11.14
C TYR A 264 5.17 16.23 9.71
N ASP A 265 6.04 15.94 8.76
CA ASP A 265 5.66 15.51 7.41
C ASP A 265 5.80 13.99 7.35
N TYR A 266 5.27 13.33 6.32
CA TYR A 266 5.32 11.88 6.21
C TYR A 266 5.81 11.42 4.84
N LEU A 267 6.73 10.47 4.80
CA LEU A 267 6.99 9.69 3.59
C LEU A 267 6.01 8.51 3.57
N PHE A 268 5.21 8.43 2.51
CA PHE A 268 4.22 7.38 2.31
C PHE A 268 4.74 6.36 1.30
N ALA A 269 5.26 5.25 1.81
CA ALA A 269 5.64 4.08 1.04
C ALA A 269 4.41 3.20 0.81
N LYS A 270 4.03 2.96 -0.44
CA LYS A 270 2.72 2.44 -0.81
C LYS A 270 2.80 1.06 -1.42
N ASP A 271 1.76 0.27 -1.15
CA ASP A 271 1.45 -0.99 -1.84
C ASP A 271 2.64 -1.94 -1.87
N LEU A 272 3.33 -2.02 -0.72
CA LEU A 272 4.38 -2.98 -0.48
C LEU A 272 3.77 -4.37 -0.51
N TYR A 273 4.25 -5.15 -1.47
CA TYR A 273 3.64 -6.38 -1.89
C TYR A 273 4.60 -7.56 -1.65
N ALA A 274 4.34 -8.34 -0.59
CA ALA A 274 5.05 -9.59 -0.32
C ALA A 274 4.25 -10.76 -0.87
N PHE A 275 4.94 -11.76 -1.44
CA PHE A 275 4.35 -12.98 -1.98
C PHE A 275 4.50 -14.17 -1.01
N PRO A 276 3.51 -14.42 -0.15
CA PRO A 276 3.53 -15.61 0.70
C PRO A 276 2.75 -16.76 0.01
N TYR A 277 3.30 -17.98 0.02
CA TYR A 277 2.59 -19.20 -0.41
C TYR A 277 1.86 -19.84 0.78
N ASN A 278 0.54 -20.00 0.70
CA ASN A 278 -0.29 -20.81 1.62
C ASN A 278 -0.27 -20.37 3.10
N PHE A 279 -0.71 -19.15 3.38
CA PHE A 279 -0.78 -18.65 4.75
C PHE A 279 -2.18 -18.15 5.16
N GLU A 280 -2.51 -18.33 6.43
CA GLU A 280 -3.77 -17.88 7.04
C GLU A 280 -3.69 -16.41 7.43
N GLY A 281 -4.68 -15.60 7.02
CA GLY A 281 -4.72 -14.15 7.29
C GLY A 281 -5.17 -13.80 8.71
N ASP A 282 -4.64 -14.47 9.73
CA ASP A 282 -5.16 -14.36 11.10
C ASP A 282 -4.49 -13.22 11.90
N ASP A 283 -3.27 -12.81 11.54
CA ASP A 283 -2.52 -11.77 12.25
C ASP A 283 -2.22 -10.57 11.35
N TRP A 284 -3.08 -9.56 11.45
CA TRP A 284 -3.03 -8.32 10.66
C TRP A 284 -1.80 -7.46 10.89
N ASN A 285 -1.07 -7.70 11.99
CA ASN A 285 0.16 -6.98 12.28
C ASN A 285 1.35 -7.49 11.45
N ARG A 286 1.25 -8.69 10.89
CA ARG A 286 2.28 -9.31 10.03
C ARG A 286 2.28 -8.77 8.61
N GLY A 287 3.09 -9.36 7.74
CA GLY A 287 3.35 -8.90 6.39
C GLY A 287 4.65 -8.11 6.38
N ILE A 288 4.63 -6.95 5.74
CA ILE A 288 5.81 -6.11 5.61
C ILE A 288 5.86 -5.09 6.74
N ASN A 289 6.97 -5.08 7.47
CA ASN A 289 7.25 -4.20 8.60
C ASN A 289 8.57 -3.44 8.39
N ILE A 290 8.71 -2.27 9.01
CA ILE A 290 9.97 -1.53 9.03
C ILE A 290 10.78 -1.94 10.26
N MET A 291 11.96 -2.50 10.02
CA MET A 291 12.93 -2.85 11.08
C MET A 291 13.71 -1.63 11.54
N ASN A 292 14.07 -0.77 10.59
CA ASN A 292 14.71 0.52 10.83
C ASN A 292 14.54 1.40 9.58
N TYR A 293 14.58 2.72 9.76
CA TYR A 293 14.67 3.67 8.67
C TYR A 293 15.58 4.84 9.03
N ASP A 294 16.17 5.44 7.99
CA ASP A 294 16.91 6.69 8.09
C ASP A 294 16.56 7.61 6.92
N VAL A 295 16.42 8.90 7.21
CA VAL A 295 16.07 9.92 6.22
C VAL A 295 17.05 11.05 6.36
N GLU A 296 17.85 11.26 5.33
CA GLU A 296 18.90 12.29 5.28
C GLU A 296 18.53 13.31 4.19
N PRO A 297 17.83 14.42 4.53
CA PRO A 297 17.37 15.38 3.53
C PRO A 297 18.49 16.06 2.75
N GLU A 298 19.63 16.32 3.39
CA GLU A 298 20.78 17.01 2.78
C GLU A 298 21.44 16.16 1.69
N SER A 299 21.66 14.87 1.96
CA SER A 299 22.22 13.91 1.01
C SER A 299 21.17 13.32 0.06
N LYS A 300 19.88 13.64 0.27
CA LYS A 300 18.72 13.02 -0.38
C LYS A 300 18.75 11.49 -0.29
N THR A 301 19.11 10.96 0.87
CA THR A 301 19.17 9.52 1.10
C THR A 301 17.99 9.05 1.94
N LEU A 302 17.34 7.97 1.50
CA LEU A 302 16.31 7.26 2.24
C LEU A 302 16.76 5.81 2.41
N LYS A 303 17.05 5.42 3.64
CA LYS A 303 17.41 4.04 4.01
C LYS A 303 16.19 3.35 4.62
N LEU A 304 15.78 2.22 4.07
CA LEU A 304 14.66 1.42 4.56
C LEU A 304 15.08 -0.03 4.75
N ASN A 305 15.06 -0.49 5.99
CA ASN A 305 15.26 -1.88 6.34
C ASN A 305 13.90 -2.51 6.60
N LEU A 306 13.45 -3.38 5.70
CA LEU A 306 12.14 -4.01 5.75
C LEU A 306 12.26 -5.47 6.17
N ALA A 307 11.34 -5.97 6.98
CA ALA A 307 11.19 -7.39 7.26
C ALA A 307 9.87 -7.91 6.68
N VAL A 308 9.92 -9.14 6.17
CA VAL A 308 8.73 -9.87 5.73
C VAL A 308 8.39 -10.91 6.79
N GLU A 309 7.40 -10.59 7.62
CA GLU A 309 6.82 -11.54 8.57
C GLU A 309 5.71 -12.31 7.89
N PHE A 310 5.95 -13.58 7.65
CA PHE A 310 4.92 -14.46 7.12
C PHE A 310 3.89 -14.79 8.20
N ASP A 311 2.63 -14.83 7.77
CA ASP A 311 1.53 -15.42 8.53
C ASP A 311 1.83 -16.88 8.90
N LYS A 312 0.98 -17.54 9.71
CA LYS A 312 1.16 -18.97 9.99
C LYS A 312 0.81 -19.80 8.76
N SER A 313 1.63 -20.81 8.47
CA SER A 313 1.34 -21.72 7.35
C SER A 313 0.05 -22.46 7.63
N CYS A 314 -0.86 -22.46 6.66
CA CYS A 314 -2.08 -23.25 6.75
C CYS A 314 -1.68 -24.74 6.78
N ASN A 315 -1.91 -25.42 7.91
CA ASN A 315 -1.56 -26.83 8.08
C ASN A 315 -2.81 -27.70 7.92
N GLY A 316 -3.03 -28.28 6.73
CA GLY A 316 -4.08 -29.29 6.52
C GLY A 316 -4.50 -29.49 5.06
N ASN A 317 -5.21 -30.59 4.81
CA ASN A 317 -5.78 -30.91 3.47
C ASN A 317 -6.79 -29.86 2.97
N TYR A 318 -7.31 -29.01 3.87
CA TYR A 318 -8.26 -27.95 3.54
C TYR A 318 -7.62 -26.71 2.90
N CYS A 319 -6.30 -26.57 2.96
CA CYS A 319 -5.56 -25.50 2.29
C CYS A 319 -5.38 -25.76 0.78
N ILE A 320 -5.74 -26.97 0.32
CA ILE A 320 -5.37 -27.50 -0.99
C ILE A 320 -6.41 -27.16 -2.07
N ASP A 321 -7.62 -26.76 -1.68
CA ASP A 321 -8.74 -26.69 -2.61
C ASP A 321 -9.13 -25.27 -3.05
N TYR A 322 -9.23 -25.13 -4.38
CA TYR A 322 -9.74 -24.00 -5.16
C TYR A 322 -8.98 -22.66 -5.17
N SER A 323 -8.24 -22.44 -6.26
CA SER A 323 -7.93 -21.14 -6.91
C SER A 323 -7.11 -20.07 -6.14
N TYR A 324 -7.00 -20.17 -4.82
CA TYR A 324 -6.15 -19.30 -3.99
C TYR A 324 -4.68 -19.72 -3.95
N LYS A 325 -4.32 -20.82 -4.62
CA LYS A 325 -2.92 -21.23 -4.89
C LYS A 325 -2.09 -20.15 -5.64
N ARG A 326 -2.69 -18.99 -5.97
CA ARG A 326 -2.08 -17.88 -6.70
C ARG A 326 -2.54 -16.47 -6.25
N GLY A 327 -3.14 -16.26 -5.07
CA GLY A 327 -3.61 -14.93 -4.61
C GLY A 327 -3.03 -14.56 -3.24
N TRP A 328 -2.20 -13.54 -3.01
CA TRP A 328 -2.30 -12.10 -3.32
C TRP A 328 -3.30 -11.35 -2.47
N ASN A 329 -3.28 -11.58 -1.16
CA ASN A 329 -4.33 -11.04 -0.31
C ASN A 329 -3.87 -9.80 0.44
N ARG A 330 -2.61 -9.69 0.88
CA ARG A 330 -2.15 -8.58 1.72
C ARG A 330 -1.40 -7.50 0.95
N LEU A 331 -1.80 -6.24 1.14
CA LEU A 331 -1.00 -5.07 0.80
C LEU A 331 -0.66 -4.30 2.08
N ASN A 332 0.59 -3.86 2.19
CA ASN A 332 1.03 -3.00 3.28
C ASN A 332 1.47 -1.65 2.72
N SER A 333 1.06 -0.56 3.37
CA SER A 333 1.56 0.79 3.08
C SER A 333 2.00 1.43 4.39
N LEU A 334 3.06 2.23 4.36
CA LEU A 334 3.79 2.68 5.52
C LEU A 334 3.94 4.19 5.48
N LEU A 335 3.52 4.88 6.54
CA LEU A 335 3.68 6.31 6.72
C LEU A 335 4.79 6.54 7.74
N ILE A 336 5.90 7.09 7.27
CA ILE A 336 7.13 7.29 8.03
C ILE A 336 7.20 8.77 8.43
N PRO A 337 7.10 9.10 9.73
CA PRO A 337 7.20 10.48 10.18
C PRO A 337 8.62 11.01 9.97
N ILE A 338 8.69 12.23 9.45
CA ILE A 338 9.92 13.00 9.29
C ILE A 338 9.70 14.39 9.88
N LYS A 339 10.79 15.04 10.30
CA LYS A 339 10.73 16.40 10.87
C LYS A 339 9.99 17.34 9.92
N LYS A 340 9.02 18.09 10.44
CA LYS A 340 8.25 19.08 9.67
C LYS A 340 9.16 19.96 8.82
N ASN A 341 8.81 20.13 7.54
CA ASN A 341 9.50 20.99 6.58
C ASN A 341 10.98 20.65 6.34
N SER A 342 11.46 19.47 6.77
CA SER A 342 12.83 19.02 6.50
C SER A 342 13.05 18.66 5.03
N ILE A 343 11.99 18.30 4.31
CA ILE A 343 11.99 18.05 2.87
C ILE A 343 11.02 19.02 2.20
N GLN A 344 11.51 19.85 1.28
CA GLN A 344 10.66 20.80 0.57
C GLN A 344 9.84 20.14 -0.54
N SER A 345 10.48 19.27 -1.31
CA SER A 345 9.87 18.44 -2.35
C SER A 345 10.52 17.07 -2.37
N PHE A 346 9.75 16.05 -2.73
CA PHE A 346 10.21 14.67 -2.80
C PHE A 346 9.77 14.05 -4.12
N ASN A 347 10.76 13.69 -4.94
CA ASN A 347 10.59 12.83 -6.09
C ASN A 347 11.52 11.64 -5.88
N MET A 348 10.97 10.44 -5.69
CA MET A 348 11.77 9.26 -5.37
C MET A 348 12.87 8.95 -6.40
N ASN A 349 12.72 9.41 -7.65
CA ASN A 349 13.72 9.21 -8.71
C ASN A 349 14.94 10.12 -8.57
N ASP A 350 14.85 11.17 -7.75
CA ASP A 350 15.93 12.13 -7.47
C ASP A 350 16.62 11.86 -6.13
N TRP A 351 16.25 10.77 -5.45
CA TRP A 351 16.75 10.38 -4.13
C TRP A 351 17.58 9.10 -4.21
N ASN A 352 18.61 9.01 -3.39
CA ASN A 352 19.36 7.78 -3.16
C ASN A 352 18.53 6.87 -2.24
N LEU A 353 17.86 5.88 -2.81
CA LEU A 353 17.08 4.91 -2.07
C LEU A 353 17.96 3.72 -1.70
N GLU A 354 18.10 3.40 -0.42
CA GLU A 354 18.82 2.22 0.06
C GLU A 354 17.83 1.32 0.75
N ILE A 355 17.21 0.41 -0.01
CA ILE A 355 16.18 -0.48 0.51
C ILE A 355 16.78 -1.87 0.68
N VAL A 356 16.81 -2.35 1.91
CA VAL A 356 17.22 -3.69 2.27
C VAL A 356 16.01 -4.46 2.78
N THR A 357 15.93 -5.73 2.41
CA THR A 357 14.84 -6.62 2.84
C THR A 357 15.41 -7.84 3.55
N TYR A 358 14.82 -8.16 4.70
CA TYR A 358 15.08 -9.35 5.50
C TYR A 358 13.88 -10.28 5.47
N ARG A 359 14.16 -11.57 5.63
CA ARG A 359 13.15 -12.63 5.73
C ARG A 359 13.18 -13.23 7.13
#